data_AF-A0A9P7BM96-F1
#
_entry.id   AF-A0A9P7BM96-F1
#
_cell.length_a   1.000
_cell.length_b   1.000
_cell.length_c   1.000
_cell.angle_alpha   90.00
_cell.angle_beta   90.00
_cell.angle_gamma   90.00
#
_symmetry.space_group_name_H-M   'P 1'
#
loop_
_entity.id
_entity.type
_entity.pdbx_description
1 polymer ?
#
loop_
_entity_poly.entity_id
_entity_poly.type
_entity_poly.pdbx_seq_one_letter_code
_entity_poly.pdbx_strand_id
1 'polypeptide(L)'
;MPIPEKLIVAFVVVLITYLQATTSFFILGPALGGWTSLLAQKILFPLNVTLISIYVNYYLACKTDPGHVPDNWFDYPFDLGFYRNICSVLGDNPILWPWPAPSPGNGVQFAVKQNTDPLMAYYWPPKFQTDIMPETEWESQRLVRRDSEGYLVKEITLEDRIEMLQQENCFEQEEMMESEIQYCDSDSEGSDMTDYELE
;
A
#
# COMPACT_ATOMS: atom_id res chain seq x y z
N MET A 1 24.21 11.71 -11.11
CA MET A 1 24.65 10.61 -10.22
C MET A 1 24.16 10.91 -8.81
N PRO A 2 23.17 10.17 -8.27
CA PRO A 2 22.53 10.45 -7.00
C PRO A 2 23.32 9.78 -5.87
N ILE A 3 24.48 10.33 -5.56
CA ILE A 3 25.28 9.92 -4.40
C ILE A 3 24.52 10.12 -3.07
N PRO A 4 23.67 11.15 -2.85
CA PRO A 4 23.08 11.38 -1.54
C PRO A 4 22.06 10.31 -1.12
N GLU A 5 21.23 9.80 -2.03
CA GLU A 5 20.19 8.82 -1.69
C GLU A 5 20.77 7.52 -1.14
N LYS A 6 21.81 7.01 -1.81
CA LYS A 6 22.50 5.78 -1.38
C LYS A 6 23.21 5.97 -0.04
N LEU A 7 23.72 7.17 0.23
CA LEU A 7 24.33 7.51 1.52
C LEU A 7 23.31 7.54 2.66
N ILE A 8 22.12 8.07 2.42
CA ILE A 8 21.04 8.08 3.42
C ILE A 8 20.62 6.64 3.77
N VAL A 9 20.44 5.79 2.76
CA VAL A 9 20.10 4.36 2.98
C VAL A 9 21.20 3.66 3.79
N ALA A 10 22.47 3.84 3.40
CA ALA A 10 23.59 3.26 4.13
C ALA A 10 23.66 3.77 5.58
N PHE A 11 23.44 5.07 5.79
CA PHE A 11 23.42 5.68 7.12
C PHE A 11 22.33 5.07 8.01
N VAL A 12 21.10 4.91 7.49
CA VAL A 12 19.99 4.32 8.24
C VAL A 12 20.30 2.86 8.60
N VAL A 13 20.86 2.07 7.69
CA VAL A 13 21.24 0.67 7.98
C VAL A 13 22.30 0.61 9.07
N VAL A 14 23.32 1.47 9.00
CA VAL A 14 24.36 1.58 10.04
C VAL A 14 23.74 2.00 11.37
N LEU A 15 22.82 2.95 11.38
CA LEU A 15 22.14 3.42 12.59
C LEU A 15 21.32 2.31 13.26
N ILE A 16 20.51 1.58 12.49
CA ILE A 16 19.71 0.44 13.00
C ILE A 16 20.65 -0.63 13.58
N THR A 17 21.72 -0.97 12.85
CA THR A 17 22.72 -1.95 13.29
C THR A 17 23.41 -1.49 14.58
N TYR A 18 23.78 -0.21 14.66
CA TYR A 18 24.45 0.37 15.82
C TYR A 18 23.56 0.32 17.06
N LEU A 19 22.30 0.75 16.96
CA LEU A 19 21.35 0.72 18.08
C LEU A 19 21.11 -0.70 18.58
N GLN A 20 20.97 -1.67 17.67
CA GLN A 20 20.79 -3.06 18.05
C GLN A 20 22.05 -3.65 18.69
N ALA A 21 23.21 -3.44 18.08
CA ALA A 21 24.47 -3.98 18.57
C ALA A 21 24.79 -3.42 19.94
N THR A 22 24.62 -2.11 20.15
CA THR A 22 24.87 -1.47 21.44
C THR A 22 23.89 -1.95 22.51
N THR A 23 22.59 -2.03 22.21
CA THR A 23 21.58 -2.54 23.16
C THR A 23 21.83 -4.01 23.53
N SER A 24 22.16 -4.84 22.53
CA SER A 24 22.45 -6.26 22.76
C SER A 24 23.74 -6.45 23.56
N PHE A 25 24.80 -5.70 23.25
CA PHE A 25 26.10 -5.84 23.91
C PHE A 25 26.19 -5.23 25.29
N PHE A 26 25.73 -3.99 25.47
CA PHE A 26 25.92 -3.25 26.71
C PHE A 26 24.80 -3.45 27.72
N ILE A 27 23.57 -3.73 27.26
CA ILE A 27 22.40 -3.81 28.15
C ILE A 27 22.00 -5.28 28.35
N LEU A 28 21.62 -5.98 27.28
CA LEU A 28 21.02 -7.31 27.39
C LEU A 28 22.02 -8.41 27.75
N GLY A 29 23.23 -8.39 27.16
CA GLY A 29 24.30 -9.35 27.45
C GLY A 29 24.60 -9.50 28.95
N PRO A 30 24.97 -8.42 29.66
CA PRO A 30 25.22 -8.48 31.11
C PRO A 30 23.94 -8.69 31.94
N ALA A 31 22.80 -8.12 31.54
CA ALA A 31 21.55 -8.24 32.30
C ALA A 31 21.00 -9.67 32.37
N LEU A 32 21.28 -10.51 31.37
CA LEU A 32 20.74 -11.87 31.25
C LEU A 32 21.71 -12.96 31.74
N GLY A 33 22.82 -12.57 32.40
CA GLY A 33 23.82 -13.49 32.93
C GLY A 33 24.79 -14.03 31.88
N GLY A 34 24.94 -13.33 30.75
CA GLY A 34 25.86 -13.68 29.66
C GLY A 34 25.18 -14.26 28.43
N TRP A 35 25.91 -14.22 27.32
CA TRP A 35 25.43 -14.53 25.96
C TRP A 35 25.11 -16.00 25.71
N THR A 36 25.76 -16.90 26.46
CA THR A 36 25.62 -18.35 26.32
C THR A 36 24.53 -18.93 27.21
N SER A 37 23.85 -18.09 28.00
CA SER A 37 22.74 -18.53 28.85
C SER A 37 21.52 -18.91 28.01
N LEU A 38 20.85 -20.02 28.36
CA LEU A 38 19.61 -20.43 27.70
C LEU A 38 18.50 -19.38 27.85
N LEU A 39 18.49 -18.68 28.98
CA LEU A 39 17.53 -17.60 29.22
C LEU A 39 17.79 -16.41 28.28
N ALA A 40 19.07 -16.09 28.04
CA ALA A 40 19.46 -15.04 27.09
C ALA A 40 19.08 -15.42 25.65
N GLN A 41 19.33 -16.67 25.24
CA GLN A 41 18.98 -17.15 23.91
C GLN A 41 17.48 -17.13 23.64
N LYS A 42 16.64 -17.49 24.62
CA LYS A 42 15.18 -17.45 24.47
C LYS A 42 14.64 -16.04 24.22
N ILE A 43 15.32 -14.99 24.71
CA ILE A 43 14.94 -13.59 24.52
C ILE A 43 15.61 -12.98 23.28
N LEU A 44 16.89 -13.26 23.05
CA LEU A 44 17.65 -12.73 21.92
C LEU A 44 17.22 -13.35 20.59
N PHE A 45 16.80 -14.62 20.57
CA PHE A 45 16.36 -15.27 19.35
C PHE A 45 15.17 -14.55 18.69
N PRO A 46 14.01 -14.34 19.36
CA PRO A 46 12.90 -13.61 18.75
C PRO A 46 13.28 -12.16 18.40
N LEU A 47 14.10 -11.50 19.23
CA LEU A 47 14.58 -10.14 18.95
C LEU A 47 15.36 -10.06 17.63
N ASN A 48 16.27 -11.00 17.39
CA ASN A 48 17.05 -11.05 16.14
C ASN A 48 16.16 -11.40 14.92
N VAL A 49 15.14 -12.24 15.10
CA VAL A 49 14.16 -12.54 14.04
C VAL A 49 13.38 -11.28 13.66
N THR A 50 12.88 -10.53 14.65
CA THR A 50 12.18 -9.26 14.40
C THR A 50 13.10 -8.23 13.72
N LEU A 51 14.37 -8.20 14.10
CA LEU A 51 15.36 -7.33 13.46
C LEU A 51 15.58 -7.71 11.98
N ILE A 52 15.69 -9.00 11.66
CA ILE A 52 15.77 -9.47 10.27
C ILE A 52 14.53 -9.02 9.50
N SER A 53 13.34 -9.13 10.09
CA SER A 53 12.10 -8.65 9.47
C SER A 53 12.14 -7.14 9.18
N ILE A 54 12.68 -6.33 10.09
CA ILE A 54 12.87 -4.89 9.87
C ILE A 54 13.79 -4.63 8.67
N TYR A 55 14.91 -5.35 8.56
CA TYR A 55 15.83 -5.17 7.42
C TYR A 55 15.19 -5.56 6.09
N VAL A 56 14.43 -6.66 6.06
CA VAL A 56 13.71 -7.11 4.86
C VAL A 56 12.67 -6.06 4.43
N ASN A 57 11.87 -5.57 5.38
CA ASN A 57 10.86 -4.55 5.10
C ASN A 57 11.49 -3.24 4.63
N TYR A 58 12.57 -2.80 5.26
CA TYR A 58 13.30 -1.61 4.86
C TYR A 58 13.91 -1.75 3.46
N TYR A 59 14.52 -2.90 3.16
CA TYR A 59 15.04 -3.21 1.84
C TYR A 59 13.94 -3.19 0.77
N LEU A 60 12.77 -3.77 1.07
CA LEU A 60 11.62 -3.75 0.18
C LEU A 60 11.14 -2.32 -0.04
N ALA A 61 10.98 -1.52 1.02
CA ALA A 61 10.58 -0.13 0.92
C ALA A 61 11.54 0.72 0.07
N CYS A 62 12.84 0.46 0.13
CA CYS A 62 13.83 1.19 -0.67
C CYS A 62 13.88 0.75 -2.15
N LYS A 63 13.42 -0.46 -2.47
CA LYS A 63 13.46 -1.01 -3.84
C LYS A 63 12.13 -0.97 -4.57
N THR A 64 11.03 -0.99 -3.83
CA THR A 64 9.70 -0.80 -4.38
C THR A 64 9.57 0.66 -4.80
N ASP A 65 9.21 0.87 -6.06
CA ASP A 65 8.87 2.19 -6.55
C ASP A 65 7.66 2.72 -5.75
N PRO A 66 7.75 3.87 -5.07
CA PRO A 66 6.60 4.47 -4.38
C PRO A 66 5.49 4.92 -5.34
N GLY A 67 5.71 4.80 -6.66
CA GLY A 67 4.87 5.32 -7.71
C GLY A 67 5.38 6.71 -8.08
N HIS A 68 6.02 6.81 -9.26
CA HIS A 68 6.46 8.08 -9.81
C HIS A 68 5.46 8.61 -10.83
N VAL A 69 5.24 9.92 -10.83
CA VAL A 69 4.47 10.59 -11.88
C VAL A 69 5.41 10.78 -13.07
N PRO A 70 5.04 10.38 -14.30
CA PRO A 70 5.87 10.60 -15.49
C PRO A 70 6.34 12.05 -15.61
N ASP A 71 7.62 12.24 -15.93
CA ASP A 71 8.31 13.55 -15.89
C ASP A 71 7.70 14.62 -16.84
N ASN A 72 6.84 14.21 -17.76
CA ASN A 72 6.17 15.06 -18.73
C ASN A 72 4.67 15.27 -18.45
N TRP A 73 4.14 14.72 -17.35
CA TRP A 73 2.70 14.74 -17.12
C TRP A 73 2.24 16.04 -16.44
N PHE A 74 2.96 16.52 -15.42
CA PHE A 74 2.64 17.75 -14.70
C PHE A 74 3.88 18.46 -14.14
N ASP A 75 3.94 19.79 -14.29
CA ASP A 75 4.86 20.64 -13.54
C ASP A 75 4.35 20.84 -12.10
N TYR A 76 5.23 20.77 -11.10
CA TYR A 76 4.89 21.06 -9.70
C TYR A 76 5.23 22.53 -9.38
N PRO A 77 4.26 23.45 -9.34
CA PRO A 77 4.54 24.88 -9.21
C PRO A 77 5.19 25.23 -7.87
N PHE A 78 4.89 24.47 -6.80
CA PHE A 78 5.43 24.69 -5.47
C PHE A 78 6.72 23.90 -5.18
N ASP A 79 7.24 23.13 -6.15
CA ASP A 79 8.49 22.41 -5.99
C ASP A 79 9.68 23.33 -6.31
N LEU A 80 10.34 23.82 -5.26
CA LEU A 80 11.53 24.67 -5.33
C LEU A 80 12.83 23.85 -5.27
N GLY A 81 12.71 22.52 -5.22
CA GLY A 81 13.79 21.55 -5.00
C GLY A 81 13.94 21.14 -3.53
N PHE A 82 14.57 19.99 -3.32
CA PHE A 82 14.66 19.29 -2.02
C PHE A 82 15.02 20.20 -0.84
N TYR A 83 16.12 20.95 -0.92
CA TYR A 83 16.59 21.78 0.20
C TYR A 83 15.68 22.99 0.48
N ARG A 84 15.22 23.66 -0.58
CA ARG A 84 14.37 24.85 -0.45
C ARG A 84 12.98 24.52 0.08
N ASN A 85 12.44 23.37 -0.33
CA ASN A 85 11.17 22.87 0.20
C ASN A 85 11.27 22.53 1.70
N ILE A 86 12.43 22.04 2.17
CA ILE A 86 12.63 21.81 3.61
C ILE A 86 12.79 23.15 4.35
N CYS A 87 13.56 24.08 3.81
CA CYS A 87 13.76 25.40 4.43
C CYS A 87 12.46 26.22 4.50
N SER A 88 11.54 26.08 3.55
CA SER A 88 10.25 26.77 3.58
C SER A 88 9.36 26.33 4.75
N VAL A 89 9.58 25.12 5.29
CA VAL A 89 8.82 24.58 6.43
C VAL A 89 9.58 24.76 7.74
N LEU A 90 10.85 24.36 7.78
CA LEU A 90 11.65 24.28 9.01
C LEU A 90 12.54 25.51 9.25
N GLY A 91 12.63 26.43 8.29
CA GLY A 91 13.47 27.62 8.33
C GLY A 91 14.88 27.41 7.77
N ASP A 92 15.59 28.53 7.59
CA ASP A 92 16.89 28.60 6.89
C ASP A 92 18.06 27.96 7.66
N ASN A 93 17.86 27.65 8.95
CA ASN A 93 18.90 27.17 9.86
C ASN A 93 18.69 25.69 10.22
N PRO A 94 19.43 24.73 9.62
CA PRO A 94 19.27 23.30 9.87
C PRO A 94 19.52 22.88 11.33
N ILE A 95 20.31 23.65 12.07
CA ILE A 95 20.61 23.39 13.49
C ILE A 95 19.36 23.60 14.37
N LEU A 96 18.41 24.44 13.93
CA LEU A 96 17.19 24.74 14.68
C LEU A 96 16.01 23.83 14.31
N TRP A 97 16.13 22.98 13.29
CA TRP A 97 15.08 22.04 12.88
C TRP A 97 14.57 21.08 13.96
N PRO A 98 15.39 20.55 14.89
CA PRO A 98 14.87 19.72 15.98
C PRO A 98 14.10 20.52 17.05
N TRP A 99 14.15 21.86 17.02
CA TRP A 99 13.45 22.70 17.97
C TRP A 99 12.07 23.11 17.43
N PRO A 100 10.98 22.98 18.21
CA PRO A 100 9.66 23.37 17.76
C PRO A 100 9.60 24.89 17.58
N ALA A 101 9.53 25.32 16.32
CA ALA A 101 9.40 26.70 15.92
C ALA A 101 8.27 26.84 14.89
N PRO A 102 7.58 28.00 14.85
CA PRO A 102 6.59 28.27 13.82
C PRO A 102 7.25 28.28 12.43
N SER A 103 6.58 27.70 11.45
CA SER A 103 7.06 27.71 10.06
C SER A 103 7.12 29.15 9.52
N PRO A 104 8.17 29.52 8.77
CA PRO A 104 8.25 30.83 8.16
C PRO A 104 7.17 31.04 7.09
N GLY A 105 6.68 32.27 6.96
CA GLY A 105 5.67 32.64 5.96
C GLY A 105 4.32 32.99 6.57
N ASN A 106 3.37 33.36 5.70
CA ASN A 106 2.02 33.76 6.07
C ASN A 106 0.99 32.62 5.95
N GLY A 107 1.40 31.44 5.46
CA GLY A 107 0.54 30.28 5.23
C GLY A 107 -0.47 30.44 4.07
N VAL A 108 -0.47 31.59 3.38
CA VAL A 108 -1.40 31.91 2.28
C VAL A 108 -0.67 32.05 0.95
N GLN A 109 0.58 32.52 0.98
CA GLN A 109 1.42 32.71 -0.20
C GLN A 109 2.64 31.82 -0.09
N PHE A 110 2.89 31.07 -1.16
CA PHE A 110 4.02 30.15 -1.26
C PHE A 110 4.88 30.56 -2.45
N ALA A 111 6.20 30.35 -2.33
CA ALA A 111 7.10 30.59 -3.43
C ALA A 111 6.84 29.57 -4.56
N VAL A 112 6.87 30.06 -5.79
CA VAL A 112 6.60 29.28 -7.00
C VAL A 112 7.91 29.09 -7.78
N LYS A 113 8.06 27.93 -8.42
CA LYS A 113 9.19 27.58 -9.29
C LYS A 113 9.34 28.61 -10.42
N GLN A 114 10.59 29.01 -10.68
CA GLN A 114 10.90 29.94 -11.75
C GLN A 114 10.69 29.24 -13.11
N ASN A 115 10.03 29.90 -14.06
CA ASN A 115 9.66 29.41 -15.40
C ASN A 115 8.42 28.48 -15.48
N THR A 116 7.58 28.45 -14.44
CA THR A 116 6.25 27.83 -14.51
C THR A 116 5.19 28.89 -14.79
N ASP A 117 4.10 28.54 -15.48
CA ASP A 117 2.96 29.43 -15.71
C ASP A 117 2.43 29.95 -14.36
N PRO A 118 2.36 31.28 -14.12
CA PRO A 118 1.87 31.84 -12.86
C PRO A 118 0.43 31.44 -12.54
N LEU A 119 -0.39 31.11 -13.55
CA LEU A 119 -1.75 30.65 -13.35
C LEU A 119 -1.81 29.19 -12.84
N MET A 120 -0.76 28.40 -13.06
CA MET A 120 -0.71 27.00 -12.66
C MET A 120 -0.82 26.83 -11.14
N ALA A 121 -0.24 27.75 -10.36
CA ALA A 121 -0.35 27.75 -8.90
C ALA A 121 -1.80 27.96 -8.40
N TYR A 122 -2.65 28.62 -9.19
CA TYR A 122 -4.05 28.87 -8.85
C TYR A 122 -4.96 27.69 -9.20
N TYR A 123 -4.66 26.98 -10.30
CA TYR A 123 -5.44 25.82 -10.73
C TYR A 123 -4.94 24.48 -10.15
N TRP A 124 -3.94 24.53 -9.27
CA TRP A 124 -3.44 23.37 -8.52
C TRP A 124 -4.40 22.96 -7.40
N PRO A 125 -4.56 21.66 -7.08
CA PRO A 125 -3.95 20.47 -7.68
C PRO A 125 -4.42 20.20 -9.11
N PRO A 126 -3.63 19.47 -9.93
CA PRO A 126 -4.03 19.14 -11.28
C PRO A 126 -5.40 18.47 -11.25
N LYS A 127 -6.34 19.01 -12.02
CA LYS A 127 -7.59 18.29 -12.27
C LYS A 127 -7.20 17.02 -13.02
N PHE A 128 -7.77 15.88 -12.61
CA PHE A 128 -7.61 14.63 -13.35
C PHE A 128 -7.91 14.91 -14.82
N GLN A 129 -6.98 14.60 -15.72
CA GLN A 129 -7.14 14.84 -17.15
C GLN A 129 -8.24 13.92 -17.68
N THR A 130 -9.47 14.42 -17.71
CA THR A 130 -10.60 13.79 -18.39
C THR A 130 -10.37 13.66 -19.90
N ASP A 131 -9.39 14.39 -20.44
CA ASP A 131 -9.22 14.57 -21.88
C ASP A 131 -8.42 13.44 -22.55
N ILE A 132 -7.76 12.58 -21.77
CA ILE A 132 -6.97 11.43 -22.28
C ILE A 132 -7.76 10.13 -22.21
N MET A 133 -8.76 10.07 -21.32
CA MET A 133 -9.51 8.85 -21.07
C MET A 133 -10.80 8.90 -21.91
N PRO A 134 -11.06 7.93 -22.79
CA PRO A 134 -12.29 7.88 -23.57
C PRO A 134 -13.50 7.96 -22.63
N GLU A 135 -14.58 8.54 -23.14
CA GLU A 135 -15.79 8.82 -22.37
C GLU A 135 -16.29 7.55 -21.61
N THR A 136 -16.09 6.38 -22.22
CA THR A 136 -16.46 5.09 -21.65
C THR A 136 -15.69 4.69 -20.38
N GLU A 137 -14.44 5.13 -20.22
CA GLU A 137 -13.60 4.74 -19.08
C GLU A 137 -13.88 5.57 -17.82
N TRP A 138 -14.35 6.82 -17.92
CA TRP A 138 -14.71 7.61 -16.73
C TRP A 138 -15.93 7.08 -16.02
N GLU A 139 -16.92 6.59 -16.77
CA GLU A 139 -18.16 6.06 -16.20
C GLU A 139 -17.85 4.79 -15.40
N SER A 140 -16.91 4.00 -15.92
CA SER A 140 -16.39 2.80 -15.27
C SER A 140 -15.55 3.07 -14.01
N GLN A 141 -14.99 4.27 -13.83
CA GLN A 141 -14.13 4.62 -12.70
C GLN A 141 -14.76 5.62 -11.74
N ARG A 142 -16.02 6.03 -11.97
CA ARG A 142 -16.75 6.92 -11.08
C ARG A 142 -16.94 6.23 -9.74
N LEU A 143 -16.17 6.66 -8.75
CA LEU A 143 -16.28 6.17 -7.38
C LEU A 143 -17.28 7.04 -6.61
N VAL A 144 -18.29 6.43 -6.03
CA VAL A 144 -19.26 7.10 -5.16
C VAL A 144 -18.92 6.76 -3.71
N ARG A 145 -18.95 7.76 -2.81
CA ARG A 145 -18.89 7.51 -1.37
C ARG A 145 -20.20 6.84 -0.95
N ARG A 146 -20.12 5.59 -0.50
CA ARG A 146 -21.25 4.88 0.10
C ARG A 146 -21.08 4.91 1.62
N ASP A 147 -22.14 5.35 2.30
CA ASP A 147 -22.33 5.27 3.75
C ASP A 147 -21.37 6.12 4.63
N SER A 148 -21.57 6.03 5.96
CA SER A 148 -20.81 6.76 7.00
C SER A 148 -19.37 6.26 7.19
N GLU A 149 -19.05 5.10 6.62
CA GLU A 149 -17.75 4.42 6.72
C GLU A 149 -16.69 5.04 5.76
N GLY A 150 -17.13 5.84 4.78
CA GLY A 150 -16.24 6.69 3.97
C GLY A 150 -15.45 5.98 2.87
N TYR A 151 -15.71 4.70 2.61
CA TYR A 151 -15.07 3.98 1.50
C TYR A 151 -15.64 4.40 0.14
N LEU A 152 -14.75 4.51 -0.84
CA LEU A 152 -15.07 4.81 -2.22
C LEU A 152 -15.37 3.51 -2.97
N VAL A 153 -16.56 3.39 -3.55
CA VAL A 153 -16.99 2.19 -4.30
C VAL A 153 -17.32 2.58 -5.74
N LYS A 154 -16.94 1.74 -6.71
CA LYS A 154 -17.27 1.94 -8.12
C LYS A 154 -18.78 2.01 -8.32
N GLU A 155 -19.24 2.98 -9.09
CA GLU A 155 -20.64 3.12 -9.47
C GLU A 155 -21.03 1.96 -10.39
N ILE A 156 -21.99 1.15 -9.95
CA ILE A 156 -22.49 0.01 -10.72
C ILE A 156 -23.39 0.52 -11.85
N THR A 157 -22.99 0.28 -13.11
CA THR A 157 -23.78 0.61 -14.29
C THR A 157 -25.04 -0.28 -14.36
N LEU A 158 -26.03 0.09 -15.19
CA LEU A 158 -27.23 -0.73 -15.36
C LEU A 158 -26.92 -2.06 -16.05
N GLU A 159 -25.95 -2.07 -16.96
CA GLU A 159 -25.46 -3.24 -17.66
C GLU A 159 -24.77 -4.20 -16.70
N ASP A 160 -23.84 -3.70 -15.86
CA ASP A 160 -23.18 -4.49 -14.81
C ASP A 160 -24.21 -5.12 -13.86
N ARG A 161 -25.29 -4.38 -13.54
CA ARG A 161 -26.41 -4.92 -12.73
C ARG A 161 -27.15 -6.05 -13.42
N ILE A 162 -27.41 -5.92 -14.73
CA ILE A 162 -28.10 -6.97 -15.50
C ILE A 162 -27.20 -8.21 -15.63
N GLU A 163 -25.90 -8.04 -15.85
CA GLU A 163 -24.94 -9.15 -15.90
C GLU A 163 -24.83 -9.88 -14.57
N MET A 164 -24.73 -9.15 -13.45
CA MET A 164 -24.73 -9.76 -12.12
C MET A 164 -26.01 -10.56 -11.86
N LEU A 165 -27.18 -10.03 -12.25
CA LEU A 165 -28.46 -10.74 -12.13
C LEU A 165 -28.53 -11.96 -13.05
N GLN A 166 -28.01 -11.88 -14.27
CA GLN A 166 -27.97 -13.02 -15.20
C GLN A 166 -27.03 -14.11 -14.69
N GLN A 167 -25.89 -13.71 -14.15
CA GLN A 167 -24.92 -14.63 -13.58
C GLN A 167 -25.47 -15.31 -12.33
N GLU A 168 -26.15 -14.56 -11.44
CA GLU A 168 -26.87 -15.11 -10.29
C GLU A 168 -27.92 -16.13 -10.73
N ASN A 169 -28.80 -15.79 -11.69
CA ASN A 169 -29.79 -16.73 -12.22
C ASN A 169 -29.15 -17.98 -12.86
N CYS A 170 -28.01 -17.82 -13.55
CA CYS A 170 -27.31 -18.94 -14.16
C CYS A 170 -26.70 -19.87 -13.09
N PHE A 171 -26.11 -19.30 -12.04
CA PHE A 171 -25.62 -20.06 -10.88
C PHE A 171 -26.75 -20.80 -10.17
N GLU A 172 -27.89 -20.16 -9.92
CA GLU A 172 -29.07 -20.81 -9.34
C GLU A 172 -29.59 -21.96 -10.23
N GLN A 173 -29.58 -21.76 -11.55
CA GLN A 173 -30.03 -22.78 -12.50
C GLN A 173 -29.06 -23.97 -12.59
N GLU A 174 -27.75 -23.70 -12.48
CA GLU A 174 -26.71 -24.72 -12.44
C GLU A 174 -26.75 -25.50 -11.12
N GLU A 175 -26.98 -24.83 -9.99
CA GLU A 175 -27.16 -25.45 -8.67
C GLU A 175 -28.43 -26.32 -8.61
N MET A 176 -29.54 -25.85 -9.22
CA MET A 176 -30.74 -26.68 -9.37
C MET A 176 -30.49 -27.91 -10.24
N MET A 177 -29.77 -27.76 -11.36
CA MET A 177 -29.44 -28.87 -12.25
C MET A 177 -28.52 -29.89 -11.57
N GLU A 178 -27.51 -29.46 -10.81
CA GLU A 178 -26.66 -30.35 -10.01
C GLU A 178 -27.48 -31.09 -8.94
N SER A 179 -28.42 -30.40 -8.28
CA SER A 179 -29.30 -31.02 -7.28
C SER A 179 -30.25 -32.06 -7.90
N GLU A 180 -30.73 -31.83 -9.12
CA GLU A 180 -31.62 -32.74 -9.85
C GLU A 180 -30.86 -33.98 -10.35
N ILE A 181 -29.62 -33.81 -10.85
CA ILE A 181 -28.74 -34.92 -11.22
C ILE A 181 -28.44 -35.78 -9.99
N GLN A 182 -28.11 -35.16 -8.85
CA GLN A 182 -27.86 -35.89 -7.60
C GLN A 182 -29.09 -36.66 -7.11
N TYR A 183 -30.30 -36.11 -7.30
CA TYR A 183 -31.55 -36.81 -6.98
C TYR A 183 -31.77 -38.02 -7.91
N CYS A 184 -31.59 -37.87 -9.22
CA CYS A 184 -31.76 -38.97 -10.19
C CYS A 184 -30.75 -40.12 -10.00
N ASP A 185 -29.49 -39.82 -9.65
CA ASP A 185 -28.50 -40.86 -9.35
C ASP A 185 -28.89 -41.70 -8.12
N SER A 186 -29.52 -41.08 -7.11
CA SER A 186 -30.00 -41.80 -5.92
C SER A 186 -31.19 -42.74 -6.18
N ASP A 187 -32.02 -42.47 -7.21
CA ASP A 187 -33.12 -43.34 -7.63
C ASP A 187 -32.65 -44.47 -8.57
N SER A 188 -31.55 -44.28 -9.31
CA SER A 188 -31.02 -45.28 -10.25
C SER A 188 -30.31 -46.46 -9.56
N GLU A 189 -29.82 -46.31 -8.33
CA GLU A 189 -29.25 -47.43 -7.57
C GLU A 189 -30.33 -48.33 -6.92
N GLY A 190 -31.62 -48.02 -7.10
CA GLY A 190 -32.75 -48.71 -6.47
C GLY A 190 -33.40 -49.84 -7.28
N SER A 191 -32.99 -50.11 -8.53
CA SER A 191 -33.61 -51.19 -9.32
C SER A 191 -32.61 -51.95 -10.18
N ASP A 192 -31.83 -52.85 -9.58
CA ASP A 192 -31.36 -54.03 -10.32
C ASP A 192 -31.29 -55.28 -9.45
N MET A 193 -32.18 -56.21 -9.78
CA MET A 193 -31.97 -57.66 -9.82
C MET A 193 -31.75 -58.44 -8.51
N THR A 194 -32.83 -59.10 -8.05
CA THR A 194 -32.73 -60.48 -7.56
C THR A 194 -33.83 -61.33 -8.19
N ASP A 195 -33.59 -61.80 -9.40
CA ASP A 195 -34.18 -63.02 -9.94
C ASP A 195 -33.03 -63.77 -10.64
N TYR A 196 -32.63 -64.91 -10.09
CA TYR A 196 -32.69 -66.23 -10.71
C TYR A 196 -31.90 -67.25 -9.89
N GLU A 197 -32.61 -68.35 -9.60
CA GLU A 197 -32.13 -69.66 -9.19
C GLU A 197 -30.96 -70.16 -10.04
N LEU A 198 -30.08 -71.00 -9.47
CA LEU A 198 -29.45 -72.14 -10.16
C LEU A 198 -28.81 -73.10 -9.12
N GLU A 199 -29.36 -74.32 -9.08
CA GLU A 199 -28.87 -75.62 -8.56
C GLU A 199 -28.60 -75.84 -7.06
#